data_AF-A0A1E7ITH1-F1
#
_entry.id   AF-A0A1E7ITH1-F1
#
_cell.length_a   1.000
_cell.length_b   1.000
_cell.length_c   1.000
_cell.angle_alpha   90.00
_cell.angle_beta   90.00
_cell.angle_gamma   90.00
#
_symmetry.space_group_name_H-M   'P 1'
#
loop_
_entity.id
_entity.type
_entity.pdbx_description
1 polymer ?
#
loop_
_entity_poly.entity_id
_entity_poly.type
_entity_poly.pdbx_seq_one_letter_code
_entity_poly.pdbx_strand_id
1 'polypeptide(L)'
;MEVLAKREKNGNLSLLARAGTYYVVVLDRGQDILFLAKGRRLARAFQEQEQRREKGINVSCPTCDFMLVSDGVYSIQKSQEFIQKISRDEAEKTFKEVGLTKIWQEFRGNGRTNMA
;
A
#
# COMPACT_ATOMS: atom_id res chain seq x y z
N MET A 1 15.07 -5.06 1.71
CA MET A 1 14.22 -4.02 2.31
C MET A 1 13.79 -4.62 3.64
N GLU A 2 13.63 -3.85 4.70
CA GLU A 2 13.26 -4.42 6.00
C GLU A 2 11.77 -4.19 6.25
N VAL A 3 11.03 -5.24 6.64
CA VAL A 3 9.64 -5.11 7.09
C VAL A 3 9.66 -4.73 8.57
N LEU A 4 9.26 -3.51 8.89
CA LEU A 4 9.29 -2.98 10.26
C LEU A 4 8.00 -3.30 11.03
N ALA A 5 6.86 -3.32 10.34
CA ALA A 5 5.58 -3.65 10.92
C ALA A 5 4.65 -4.23 9.86
N LYS A 6 3.83 -5.21 10.24
CA LYS A 6 2.81 -5.81 9.38
C LYS A 6 1.55 -6.07 10.18
N ARG A 7 0.41 -5.77 9.57
CA ARG A 7 -0.92 -6.04 10.12
C ARG A 7 -1.73 -6.84 9.09
N GLU A 8 -2.36 -7.93 9.57
CA GLU A 8 -3.07 -8.88 8.69
C GLU A 8 -4.60 -8.89 8.87
N LYS A 9 -5.17 -8.33 9.96
CA LYS A 9 -6.65 -8.34 10.16
C LYS A 9 -7.36 -7.22 9.38
N ASN A 10 -8.26 -7.63 8.48
CA ASN A 10 -9.22 -6.84 7.66
C ASN A 10 -8.60 -5.87 6.64
N GLY A 11 -7.34 -6.09 6.26
CA GLY A 11 -6.61 -5.27 5.29
C GLY A 11 -5.11 -5.31 5.60
N ASN A 12 -4.29 -5.63 4.60
CA ASN A 12 -2.85 -5.75 4.81
C ASN A 12 -2.23 -4.36 4.84
N LEU A 13 -1.82 -3.91 6.02
CA LEU A 13 -1.08 -2.67 6.21
C LEU A 13 0.34 -3.02 6.64
N SER A 14 1.35 -2.61 5.86
CA SER A 14 2.75 -2.93 6.12
C SER A 14 3.63 -1.69 6.04
N LEU A 15 4.55 -1.54 6.99
CA LEU A 15 5.61 -0.53 6.98
C LEU A 15 6.93 -1.20 6.67
N LEU A 16 7.66 -0.64 5.70
CA LEU A 16 8.99 -1.10 5.33
C LEU A 16 9.99 0.05 5.33
N ALA A 17 11.27 -0.29 5.48
CA ALA A 17 12.39 0.66 5.38
C ALA A 17 13.47 0.18 4.41
N ARG A 18 14.06 1.13 3.69
CA ARG A 18 15.25 0.93 2.87
C ARG A 18 16.04 2.23 2.77
N ALA A 19 17.29 2.20 3.24
CA ALA A 19 18.25 3.31 3.11
C ALA A 19 17.65 4.69 3.51
N GLY A 20 17.03 4.76 4.69
CA GLY A 20 16.42 6.00 5.21
C GLY A 20 15.13 6.44 4.51
N THR A 21 14.58 5.64 3.60
CA THR A 21 13.28 5.84 2.97
C THR A 21 12.30 4.80 3.49
N TYR A 22 11.09 5.21 3.81
CA TYR A 22 10.02 4.31 4.23
C TYR A 22 9.06 4.04 3.09
N TYR A 23 8.43 2.87 3.16
CA TYR A 23 7.38 2.43 2.25
C TYR A 23 6.19 1.96 3.08
N VAL A 24 4.98 2.30 2.63
CA VAL A 24 3.76 1.80 3.23
C VAL A 24 2.95 1.08 2.17
N VAL A 25 2.61 -0.17 2.43
CA VAL A 25 1.73 -0.96 1.60
C VAL A 25 0.37 -1.05 2.27
N VAL A 26 -0.69 -0.73 1.54
CA VAL A 26 -2.08 -0.83 1.98
C VAL A 26 -2.84 -1.73 1.00
N LEU A 27 -3.45 -2.79 1.52
CA LEU A 27 -4.49 -3.55 0.85
C LEU A 27 -5.82 -3.25 1.53
N ASP A 28 -6.69 -2.54 0.81
CA ASP A 28 -8.07 -2.29 1.22
C ASP A 28 -9.00 -3.11 0.32
N ARG A 29 -9.51 -4.23 0.85
CA ARG A 29 -10.46 -5.10 0.11
C ARG A 29 -11.89 -4.51 0.07
N GLY A 30 -12.23 -3.57 0.95
CA GLY A 30 -13.53 -2.90 0.91
C GLY A 30 -13.64 -1.94 -0.26
N GLN A 31 -12.53 -1.28 -0.62
CA GLN A 31 -12.45 -0.37 -1.76
C GLN A 31 -11.79 -0.99 -3.01
N ASP A 32 -11.32 -2.23 -2.89
CA ASP A 32 -10.52 -2.93 -3.88
C ASP A 32 -9.32 -2.08 -4.34
N ILE A 33 -8.48 -1.69 -3.37
CA ILE A 33 -7.26 -0.89 -3.56
C ILE A 33 -6.03 -1.67 -3.10
N LEU A 34 -5.02 -1.75 -3.97
CA LEU A 34 -3.65 -2.12 -3.64
C LEU A 34 -2.74 -0.90 -3.82
N PHE A 35 -2.29 -0.35 -2.71
CA PHE A 35 -1.57 0.93 -2.66
C PHE A 35 -0.19 0.76 -2.06
N LEU A 36 0.77 1.49 -2.60
CA LEU A 36 2.13 1.63 -2.14
C LEU A 36 2.49 3.12 -2.11
N ALA A 37 2.89 3.62 -0.94
CA ALA A 37 3.51 4.93 -0.79
C ALA A 37 5.00 4.78 -0.48
N LYS A 38 5.77 5.79 -0.88
CA LYS A 38 7.19 5.95 -0.57
C LYS A 38 7.43 7.34 0.01
N GLY A 39 8.22 7.45 1.07
CA GLY A 39 8.66 8.75 1.57
C GLY A 39 9.22 8.72 2.99
N ARG A 40 9.92 9.80 3.37
CA ARG A 40 10.59 9.89 4.68
C ARG A 40 9.64 10.03 5.87
N ARG A 41 8.45 10.59 5.65
CA ARG A 41 7.45 10.87 6.70
C ARG A 41 6.47 9.72 6.95
N LEU A 42 6.53 8.65 6.16
CA LEU A 42 5.56 7.55 6.23
C LEU A 42 5.63 6.75 7.54
N ALA A 43 6.81 6.59 8.15
CA ALA A 43 6.91 5.90 9.44
C ALA A 43 6.10 6.61 10.54
N ARG A 44 6.16 7.95 10.57
CA ARG A 44 5.37 8.75 11.50
C ARG A 44 3.87 8.65 11.20
N ALA A 45 3.46 8.80 9.95
CA ALA A 45 2.05 8.68 9.56
C ALA A 45 1.48 7.28 9.89
N PHE A 46 2.29 6.23 9.72
CA PHE A 46 1.91 4.87 10.08
C PHE A 46 1.64 4.74 11.58
N GLN A 47 2.55 5.25 12.42
CA GLN A 47 2.38 5.25 13.88
C GLN A 47 1.14 6.05 14.31
N GLU A 48 0.92 7.22 13.74
CA GLU A 48 -0.26 8.05 14.03
C GLU A 48 -1.57 7.35 13.63
N GLN A 49 -1.57 6.60 12.52
CA GLN A 49 -2.73 5.83 12.09
C GLN A 49 -3.02 4.65 13.04
N GLU A 50 -1.99 3.92 13.47
CA GLU A 50 -2.16 2.83 14.44
C GLU A 50 -2.64 3.35 15.80
N GLN A 51 -2.11 4.48 16.29
CA GLN A 51 -2.58 5.11 17.53
C GLN A 51 -4.05 5.55 17.46
N ARG A 52 -4.48 6.13 16.33
CA ARG A 52 -5.90 6.50 16.13
C ARG A 52 -6.79 5.25 16.19
N ARG A 53 -6.34 4.15 15.59
CA ARG A 53 -7.06 2.89 15.60
C ARG A 53 -7.15 2.25 16.98
N GLU A 54 -6.07 2.26 17.76
CA GLU A 54 -6.08 1.77 19.15
C GLU A 54 -7.10 2.50 20.02
N LYS A 55 -7.37 3.78 19.70
CA LYS A 55 -8.39 4.61 20.35
C LYS A 55 -9.81 4.39 19.80
N GLY A 56 -10.00 3.45 18.88
CA GLY A 56 -11.30 3.19 18.23
C GLY A 56 -11.74 4.28 17.26
N ILE A 57 -10.84 5.18 16.85
CA ILE A 57 -11.16 6.23 15.88
C ILE A 57 -11.19 5.61 14.49
N ASN A 58 -12.31 5.77 13.78
CA ASN A 58 -12.46 5.28 12.43
C ASN A 58 -11.51 6.02 11.48
N VAL A 59 -10.65 5.28 10.78
CA VAL A 59 -9.77 5.80 9.73
C VAL A 59 -10.52 5.61 8.41
N SER A 60 -11.33 6.61 8.04
CA SER A 60 -12.23 6.53 6.88
C SER A 60 -11.50 6.36 5.53
N CYS A 61 -10.24 6.77 5.44
CA CYS A 61 -9.41 6.58 4.25
C CYS A 61 -7.93 6.40 4.63
N PRO A 62 -7.47 5.17 4.91
CA PRO A 62 -6.07 4.93 5.31
C PRO A 62 -5.08 5.29 4.18
N THR A 63 -5.46 5.15 2.91
CA THR A 63 -4.62 5.52 1.77
C THR A 63 -4.42 7.04 1.65
N CYS A 64 -5.42 7.85 2.03
CA CYS A 64 -5.36 9.31 1.97
C CYS A 64 -4.26 9.87 2.87
N ASP A 65 -4.17 9.36 4.10
CA ASP A 65 -3.16 9.79 5.08
C ASP A 65 -1.73 9.56 4.55
N PHE A 66 -1.49 8.43 3.90
CA PHE A 66 -0.18 8.12 3.33
C PHE A 66 0.10 8.90 2.05
N MET A 67 -0.91 9.10 1.20
CA MET A 67 -0.76 9.84 -0.06
C MET A 67 -0.29 11.28 0.20
N LEU A 68 -0.87 11.97 1.20
CA LEU A 68 -0.55 13.37 1.52
C LEU A 68 0.90 13.60 1.95
N VAL A 69 1.54 12.59 2.55
CA VAL A 69 2.91 12.72 3.10
C VAL A 69 3.96 11.96 2.28
N SER A 70 3.55 11.37 1.16
CA SER A 70 4.41 10.56 0.30
C SER A 70 5.19 11.43 -0.70
N ASP A 71 6.39 10.98 -1.01
CA ASP A 71 7.22 11.50 -2.11
C ASP A 71 6.84 10.84 -3.45
N GLY A 72 6.16 9.69 -3.40
CA GLY A 72 5.63 8.97 -4.55
C GLY A 72 4.63 7.89 -4.13
N VAL A 73 3.78 7.51 -5.08
CA VAL A 73 2.76 6.47 -4.90
C VAL A 73 2.65 5.57 -6.12
N TYR A 74 2.23 4.35 -5.86
CA TYR A 74 1.75 3.39 -6.84
C TYR A 74 0.45 2.81 -6.32
N SER A 75 -0.63 2.87 -7.10
CA SER A 75 -1.93 2.37 -6.70
C SER A 75 -2.57 1.59 -7.83
N ILE A 76 -3.22 0.48 -7.49
CA ILE A 76 -4.18 -0.20 -8.37
C ILE A 76 -5.53 -0.17 -7.67
N GLN A 77 -6.53 0.41 -8.29
CA GLN A 77 -7.90 0.43 -7.81
C GLN A 77 -8.84 -0.02 -8.93
N LYS A 78 -9.66 -1.05 -8.70
CA LYS A 78 -10.62 -1.56 -9.70
C LYS A 78 -9.99 -1.77 -11.08
N SER A 79 -8.79 -2.36 -11.12
CA SER A 79 -7.98 -2.58 -12.33
C SER A 79 -7.42 -1.33 -13.02
N GLN A 80 -7.60 -0.12 -12.47
CA GLN A 80 -6.97 1.10 -12.95
C GLN A 80 -5.68 1.37 -12.17
N GLU A 81 -4.61 1.69 -12.93
CA GLU A 81 -3.30 2.01 -12.35
C GLU A 81 -3.07 3.51 -12.25
N PHE A 82 -2.59 3.93 -11.08
CA PHE A 82 -2.08 5.26 -10.83
C PHE A 82 -0.62 5.17 -10.38
N ILE A 83 0.25 5.94 -11.03
CA ILE A 83 1.69 5.88 -10.81
C ILE A 83 2.24 7.30 -10.69
N GLN A 84 2.95 7.56 -9.59
CA GLN A 84 3.67 8.80 -9.37
C GLN A 84 5.00 8.51 -8.68
N LYS A 85 6.12 8.71 -9.38
CA LYS A 85 7.48 8.64 -8.80
C LYS A 85 7.86 7.30 -8.12
N ILE A 86 7.08 6.25 -8.32
CA ILE A 86 7.40 4.86 -8.00
C ILE A 86 7.28 4.06 -9.29
N SER A 87 8.33 3.36 -9.70
CA SER A 87 8.26 2.52 -10.90
C SER A 87 7.43 1.26 -10.65
N ARG A 88 6.87 0.66 -11.72
CA ARG A 88 6.17 -0.64 -11.63
C ARG A 88 7.06 -1.72 -11.02
N ASP A 89 8.32 -1.82 -11.45
CA ASP A 89 9.27 -2.81 -10.97
C ASP A 89 9.57 -2.63 -9.47
N GLU A 90 9.68 -1.37 -9.01
CA GLU A 90 9.83 -1.05 -7.59
C GLU A 90 8.58 -1.45 -6.79
N ALA A 91 7.39 -1.22 -7.35
CA ALA A 91 6.14 -1.62 -6.71
C ALA A 91 6.00 -3.14 -6.63
N GLU A 92 6.22 -3.86 -7.73
CA GLU A 92 6.19 -5.33 -7.77
C GLU A 92 7.19 -5.94 -6.79
N LYS A 93 8.43 -5.42 -6.76
CA LYS A 93 9.44 -5.87 -5.80
C LYS A 93 8.97 -5.66 -4.35
N THR A 94 8.34 -4.52 -4.07
CA THR A 94 7.83 -4.22 -2.72
C THR A 94 6.65 -5.13 -2.35
N PHE A 95 5.72 -5.37 -3.27
CA PHE A 95 4.60 -6.29 -3.04
C PHE A 95 5.07 -7.73 -2.82
N LYS A 96 6.10 -8.17 -3.56
CA LYS A 96 6.73 -9.48 -3.33
C LYS A 96 7.31 -9.59 -1.92
N GLU A 97 7.97 -8.54 -1.43
CA GLU A 97 8.59 -8.52 -0.10
C GLU A 97 7.56 -8.71 1.03
N VAL A 98 6.35 -8.16 0.88
CA VAL A 98 5.27 -8.31 1.87
C VAL A 98 4.35 -9.52 1.63
N GLY A 99 4.69 -10.38 0.66
CA GLY A 99 3.93 -11.59 0.34
C GLY A 99 2.63 -11.33 -0.43
N LEU A 100 2.53 -10.21 -1.16
CA LEU A 100 1.33 -9.79 -1.91
C LEU A 100 1.41 -10.06 -3.42
N THR A 101 2.38 -10.82 -3.92
CA THR A 101 2.56 -11.08 -5.36
C THR A 101 1.28 -11.59 -6.04
N LYS A 102 0.56 -12.54 -5.42
CA LYS A 102 -0.69 -13.09 -5.97
C LYS A 102 -1.79 -12.02 -6.04
N ILE A 103 -1.92 -11.21 -4.99
CA ILE A 103 -2.92 -10.13 -4.95
C ILE A 103 -2.60 -9.06 -5.99
N TRP A 104 -1.33 -8.70 -6.17
CA TRP A 104 -0.92 -7.81 -7.25
C TRP A 104 -1.31 -8.38 -8.64
N GLN A 105 -1.12 -9.68 -8.87
CA GLN A 105 -1.56 -10.34 -10.10
C GLN A 105 -3.09 -10.33 -10.27
N GLU A 106 -3.87 -10.53 -9.20
CA GLU A 106 -5.34 -10.42 -9.23
C GLU A 106 -5.79 -9.02 -9.69
N PHE A 107 -5.25 -7.99 -9.05
CA PHE A 107 -5.56 -6.59 -9.34
C PHE A 107 -5.18 -6.18 -10.77
N ARG A 108 -4.16 -6.80 -11.36
CA ARG A 108 -3.74 -6.62 -12.75
C ARG A 108 -4.54 -7.50 -13.73
N GLY A 109 -4.89 -8.70 -13.30
CA GLY A 109 -5.46 -9.79 -14.10
C GLY A 109 -6.95 -9.61 -14.42
N ASN A 110 -7.67 -8.82 -13.62
CA ASN A 110 -9.07 -8.45 -13.91
C ASN A 110 -9.22 -7.54 -15.15
N GLY A 111 -8.13 -7.18 -15.84
CA GLY A 111 -8.16 -6.62 -17.19
C GLY A 111 -8.14 -7.68 -18.32
N ARG A 112 -8.18 -8.99 -18.02
CA ARG A 112 -8.06 -10.08 -19.01
C ARG A 112 -9.07 -11.23 -18.86
N THR A 113 -10.25 -10.95 -18.32
CA THR A 113 -11.40 -11.86 -18.39
C THR A 113 -12.55 -11.17 -19.10
N ASN A 114 -12.47 -11.15 -20.43
CA ASN A 114 -13.58 -11.24 -21.39
C ASN A 114 -13.08 -10.80 -22.77
N MET A 115 -12.44 -11.72 -23.49
CA MET A 115 -12.65 -11.83 -24.93
C MET A 115 -12.94 -13.30 -25.21
N ALA A 116 -13.99 -13.47 -26.03
CA ALA A 116 -14.70 -14.69 -26.35
C ALA A 116 -13.83 -15.81 -26.93
#